data_AF-A0A3N5FBW7-F1
#
_entry.id   AF-A0A3N5FBW7-F1
#
_cell.length_a   1.000
_cell.length_b   1.000
_cell.length_c   1.000
_cell.angle_alpha   90.00
_cell.angle_beta   90.00
_cell.angle_gamma   90.00
#
_symmetry.space_group_name_H-M   'P 1'
#
loop_
_entity.id
_entity.type
_entity.pdbx_description
1 polymer ?
#
loop_
_entity_poly.entity_id
_entity_poly.type
_entity_poly.pdbx_seq_one_letter_code
_entity_poly.pdbx_strand_id
1 'polypeptide(L)'
;MVRIVPIALAAALLVAAGCAPKKVVREGKGWREVEAKDSTVIEMMTDDPDVLADLAKTAPDARVRTEAMMRVKDSAVLAEVVRKEQDPALRRTIVGRLTDPAVLKDIAASDPDASVKETAAVRAQMLRTVDARHPEYANWSGCRPGAWVKLRVDLKIDGGRSSLELVRTLLECSADRVILEQKVVATGKGPEGIAGDLLSRFDVAFGRKVEDDGDLHFQGRTVKCKWVRHNFQRGGDIAQIRRWLRDEVPGGVAGIDLEVSPEGHPLSSMTAVATVWERR
;
A
#
# COMPACT_ATOMS: atom_id res chain seq x y z
N MET A 1 41.55 55.85 14.65
CA MET A 1 41.16 55.28 15.97
C MET A 1 39.68 55.56 16.17
N VAL A 2 38.86 54.52 16.42
CA VAL A 2 37.55 54.58 17.13
C VAL A 2 36.42 55.26 16.33
N ARG A 3 35.20 54.75 16.12
CA ARG A 3 34.41 53.57 16.56
C ARG A 3 33.29 53.40 15.54
N ILE A 4 33.03 52.17 15.07
CA ILE A 4 31.78 51.81 14.40
C ILE A 4 30.77 51.47 15.51
N VAL A 5 29.61 52.13 15.50
CA VAL A 5 28.48 51.86 16.40
C VAL A 5 27.68 50.67 15.83
N PRO A 6 27.34 49.63 16.62
CA PRO A 6 26.56 48.52 16.11
C PRO A 6 25.07 48.88 16.07
N ILE A 7 24.43 48.58 14.94
CA ILE A 7 22.97 48.62 14.77
C ILE A 7 22.39 47.45 15.56
N ALA A 8 21.50 47.79 16.50
CA ALA A 8 20.87 46.86 17.41
C ALA A 8 20.04 45.80 16.67
N LEU A 9 20.27 44.55 17.08
CA LEU A 9 19.55 43.35 16.71
C LEU A 9 18.10 43.45 17.23
N ALA A 10 17.12 43.62 16.34
CA ALA A 10 15.71 43.48 16.67
C ALA A 10 15.41 42.00 16.94
N ALA A 11 15.29 41.64 18.22
CA ALA A 11 14.76 40.35 18.64
C ALA A 11 13.29 40.25 18.25
N ALA A 12 12.98 39.42 17.24
CA ALA A 12 11.63 39.00 16.96
C ALA A 12 11.19 38.04 18.07
N LEU A 13 10.43 38.56 19.04
CA LEU A 13 9.62 37.77 19.95
C LEU A 13 8.54 37.06 19.12
N LEU A 14 8.73 35.77 18.83
CA LEU A 14 7.62 34.91 18.45
C LEU A 14 6.80 34.64 19.71
N VAL A 15 5.63 35.26 19.79
CA VAL A 15 4.58 34.90 20.77
C VAL A 15 4.08 33.52 20.37
N ALA A 16 4.66 32.47 20.98
CA ALA A 16 4.04 31.17 21.01
C ALA A 16 2.72 31.30 21.79
N ALA A 17 1.61 31.04 21.12
CA ALA A 17 0.31 30.94 21.76
C ALA A 17 0.40 29.97 22.93
N GLY A 18 0.09 30.47 24.13
CA GLY A 18 0.24 29.75 25.38
C GLY A 18 -0.64 28.50 25.45
N CYS A 19 -0.03 27.33 25.30
CA CYS A 19 -0.38 26.19 26.13
C CYS A 19 0.71 26.10 27.20
N ALA A 20 0.36 26.30 28.47
CA ALA A 20 1.25 25.90 29.55
C ALA A 20 1.66 24.43 29.31
N PRO A 21 2.93 24.06 29.53
CA PRO A 21 3.35 22.67 29.34
C PRO A 21 2.48 21.76 30.21
N LYS A 22 1.84 20.75 29.58
CA LYS A 22 1.02 19.78 30.32
C LYS A 22 1.89 19.14 31.40
N LYS A 23 1.35 19.04 32.62
CA LYS A 23 2.07 18.43 33.75
C LYS A 23 2.30 16.94 33.48
N VAL A 24 3.57 16.52 33.53
CA VAL A 24 3.96 15.11 33.40
C VAL A 24 3.68 14.41 34.73
N VAL A 25 2.86 13.35 34.68
CA VAL A 25 2.51 12.52 35.85
C VAL A 25 3.58 11.46 36.09
N ARG A 26 4.02 10.81 35.01
CA ARG A 26 5.16 9.86 34.99
C ARG A 26 5.64 9.70 33.55
N GLU A 27 6.80 9.08 33.40
CA GLU A 27 7.39 8.81 32.08
C GLU A 27 8.20 7.52 32.08
N GLY A 28 8.52 7.04 30.89
CA GLY A 28 9.39 5.90 30.65
C GLY A 28 10.16 6.09 29.35
N LYS A 29 10.93 5.08 28.96
CA LYS A 29 11.72 5.14 27.72
C LYS A 29 10.79 5.36 26.53
N GLY A 30 10.87 6.53 25.90
CA GLY A 30 10.13 6.88 24.69
C GLY A 30 8.67 7.28 24.89
N TRP A 31 8.18 7.45 26.13
CA TRP A 31 6.80 7.86 26.39
C TRP A 31 6.64 8.66 27.67
N ARG A 32 5.57 9.46 27.75
CA ARG A 32 5.17 10.16 28.97
C ARG A 32 3.66 10.10 29.17
N GLU A 33 3.22 10.14 30.42
CA GLU A 33 1.84 10.33 30.81
C GLU A 33 1.65 11.76 31.30
N VAL A 34 0.73 12.49 30.68
CA VAL A 34 0.47 13.90 30.99
C VAL A 34 -0.95 14.12 31.44
N GLU A 35 -1.15 15.10 32.32
CA GLU A 35 -2.48 15.55 32.73
C GLU A 35 -3.24 16.11 31.52
N ALA A 36 -4.49 15.66 31.40
CA ALA A 36 -5.51 16.21 30.53
C ALA A 36 -6.66 16.71 31.41
N LYS A 37 -7.64 17.40 30.82
CA LYS A 37 -8.71 18.11 31.56
C LYS A 37 -9.37 17.28 32.67
N ASP A 38 -9.73 16.03 32.38
CA ASP A 38 -10.45 15.12 33.31
C ASP A 38 -9.79 13.73 33.40
N SER A 39 -8.55 13.57 32.92
CA SER A 39 -7.87 12.28 32.82
C SER A 39 -6.36 12.45 32.60
N THR A 40 -5.67 11.36 32.27
CA THR A 40 -4.29 11.39 31.77
C THR A 40 -4.23 10.74 30.39
N VAL A 41 -3.28 11.19 29.57
CA VAL A 41 -3.04 10.64 28.24
C VAL A 41 -1.58 10.20 28.10
N ILE A 42 -1.37 9.12 27.34
CA ILE A 42 -0.04 8.67 26.98
C ILE A 42 0.40 9.38 25.70
N GLU A 43 1.57 9.98 25.71
CA GLU A 43 2.23 10.57 24.55
C GLU A 43 3.50 9.79 24.25
N MET A 44 3.63 9.24 23.04
CA MET A 44 4.91 8.71 22.57
C MET A 44 5.83 9.87 22.20
N MET A 45 7.04 9.83 22.74
CA MET A 45 8.06 10.88 22.59
C MET A 45 9.19 10.43 21.66
N THR A 46 8.99 9.34 20.92
CA THR A 46 9.97 8.75 20.02
C THR A 46 9.30 8.18 18.77
N ASP A 47 10.02 8.23 17.66
CA ASP A 47 9.73 7.50 16.42
C ASP A 47 10.75 6.37 16.19
N ASP A 48 11.60 6.07 17.18
CA ASP A 48 12.57 4.97 17.14
C ASP A 48 11.82 3.63 17.02
N PRO A 49 12.02 2.88 15.91
CA PRO A 49 11.28 1.65 15.65
C PRO A 49 11.55 0.57 16.70
N ASP A 50 12.75 0.50 17.27
CA ASP A 50 13.12 -0.53 18.25
C ASP A 50 12.45 -0.26 19.59
N VAL A 51 12.41 1.02 20.01
CA VAL A 51 11.70 1.43 21.22
C VAL A 51 10.20 1.22 21.08
N LEU A 52 9.62 1.60 19.94
CA LEU A 52 8.19 1.39 19.68
C LEU A 52 7.83 -0.10 19.64
N ALA A 53 8.69 -0.94 19.05
CA ALA A 53 8.49 -2.38 19.01
C ALA A 53 8.53 -3.02 20.41
N ASP A 54 9.51 -2.66 21.23
CA ASP A 54 9.59 -3.14 22.61
C ASP A 54 8.36 -2.73 23.41
N LEU A 55 7.99 -1.45 23.39
CA LEU A 55 6.80 -0.94 24.08
C LEU A 55 5.53 -1.65 23.63
N ALA A 56 5.32 -1.84 22.32
CA ALA A 56 4.16 -2.54 21.79
C ALA A 56 4.09 -4.00 22.27
N LYS A 57 5.23 -4.69 22.39
CA LYS A 57 5.31 -6.10 22.78
C LYS A 57 5.22 -6.33 24.29
N THR A 58 5.82 -5.44 25.09
CA THR A 58 6.15 -5.75 26.50
C THR A 58 5.70 -4.71 27.52
N ALA A 59 5.26 -3.51 27.12
CA ALA A 59 4.96 -2.46 28.09
C ALA A 59 3.88 -2.93 29.09
N PRO A 60 4.06 -2.75 30.41
CA PRO A 60 3.09 -3.23 31.39
C PRO A 60 1.72 -2.52 31.30
N ASP A 61 1.73 -1.21 31.05
CA ASP A 61 0.52 -0.41 30.88
C ASP A 61 -0.08 -0.61 29.49
N ALA A 62 -1.34 -1.05 29.43
CA ALA A 62 -2.06 -1.31 28.18
C ALA A 62 -2.18 -0.05 27.30
N ARG A 63 -2.32 1.14 27.89
CA ARG A 63 -2.40 2.41 27.13
C ARG A 63 -1.08 2.72 26.43
N VAL A 64 0.05 2.41 27.09
CA VAL A 64 1.39 2.55 26.49
C VAL A 64 1.57 1.56 25.34
N ARG A 65 1.17 0.29 25.53
CA ARG A 65 1.19 -0.70 24.45
C ARG A 65 0.35 -0.25 23.26
N THR A 66 -0.88 0.18 23.49
CA THR A 66 -1.78 0.65 22.43
C THR A 66 -1.17 1.82 21.65
N GLU A 67 -0.70 2.86 22.33
CA GLU A 67 -0.08 4.02 21.68
C GLU A 67 1.19 3.66 20.88
N ALA A 68 1.98 2.72 21.39
CA ALA A 68 3.15 2.20 20.67
C ALA A 68 2.73 1.38 19.45
N MET A 69 1.79 0.44 19.59
CA MET A 69 1.22 -0.34 18.48
C MET A 69 0.66 0.57 17.37
N MET A 70 0.10 1.74 17.72
CA MET A 70 -0.40 2.70 16.74
C MET A 70 0.71 3.42 15.95
N ARG A 71 1.96 3.45 16.46
CA ARG A 71 3.11 4.08 15.79
C ARG A 71 4.08 3.08 15.16
N VAL A 72 4.04 1.80 15.53
CA VAL A 72 4.84 0.75 14.88
C VAL A 72 4.52 0.71 13.38
N LYS A 73 5.58 0.77 12.56
CA LYS A 73 5.52 0.63 11.09
C LYS A 73 5.92 -0.75 10.61
N ASP A 74 6.65 -1.50 11.43
CA ASP A 74 7.09 -2.85 11.09
C ASP A 74 5.92 -3.84 11.20
N SER A 75 5.51 -4.36 10.04
CA SER A 75 4.43 -5.33 9.91
C SER A 75 4.73 -6.65 10.63
N ALA A 76 5.99 -7.08 10.73
CA ALA A 76 6.36 -8.29 11.45
C ALA A 76 6.14 -8.12 12.96
N VAL A 77 6.49 -6.95 13.51
CA VAL A 77 6.18 -6.59 14.90
C VAL A 77 4.66 -6.56 15.12
N LEU A 78 3.90 -5.95 14.21
CA LEU A 78 2.44 -5.93 14.26
C LEU A 78 1.83 -7.34 14.22
N ALA A 79 2.38 -8.25 13.43
CA ALA A 79 1.95 -9.65 13.34
C ALA A 79 2.21 -10.43 14.64
N GLU A 80 3.27 -10.11 15.38
CA GLU A 80 3.51 -10.72 16.69
C GLU A 80 2.49 -10.26 17.74
N VAL A 81 2.23 -8.95 17.80
CA VAL A 81 1.36 -8.38 18.84
C VAL A 81 -0.12 -8.69 18.61
N VAL A 82 -0.57 -8.70 17.35
CA VAL A 82 -2.00 -8.94 17.02
C VAL A 82 -2.49 -10.29 17.52
N ARG A 83 -1.62 -11.31 17.54
CA ARG A 83 -1.95 -12.67 18.00
C ARG A 83 -2.18 -12.77 19.51
N LYS A 84 -1.66 -11.81 20.28
CA LYS A 84 -1.78 -11.77 21.74
C LYS A 84 -2.81 -10.74 22.21
N GLU A 85 -3.24 -9.85 21.31
CA GLU A 85 -4.16 -8.75 21.62
C GLU A 85 -5.59 -9.26 21.85
N GLN A 86 -6.18 -8.85 22.97
CA GLN A 86 -7.49 -9.30 23.42
C GLN A 86 -8.61 -8.40 22.91
N ASP A 87 -8.36 -7.10 22.74
CA ASP A 87 -9.34 -6.14 22.22
C ASP A 87 -9.54 -6.34 20.70
N PRO A 88 -10.72 -6.80 20.25
CA PRO A 88 -11.00 -6.99 18.82
C PRO A 88 -10.94 -5.68 18.02
N ALA A 89 -11.26 -4.52 18.62
CA ALA A 89 -11.17 -3.23 17.93
C ALA A 89 -9.71 -2.87 17.63
N LEU A 90 -8.81 -3.15 18.58
CA LEU A 90 -7.38 -2.95 18.40
C LEU A 90 -6.80 -3.97 17.43
N ARG A 91 -7.17 -5.26 17.53
CA ARG A 91 -6.80 -6.28 16.53
C ARG A 91 -7.18 -5.86 15.13
N ARG A 92 -8.43 -5.42 14.91
CA ARG A 92 -8.89 -4.93 13.61
C ARG A 92 -8.02 -3.79 13.07
N THR A 93 -7.65 -2.86 13.94
CA THR A 93 -6.78 -1.71 13.59
C THR A 93 -5.37 -2.16 13.20
N ILE A 94 -4.83 -3.16 13.90
CA ILE A 94 -3.52 -3.75 13.58
C ILE A 94 -3.59 -4.54 12.27
N VAL A 95 -4.62 -5.38 12.10
CA VAL A 95 -4.86 -6.19 10.89
C VAL A 95 -4.89 -5.32 9.64
N GLY A 96 -5.54 -4.16 9.68
CA GLY A 96 -5.58 -3.22 8.54
C GLY A 96 -4.20 -2.70 8.09
N ARG A 97 -3.16 -2.84 8.92
CA ARG A 97 -1.79 -2.41 8.64
C ARG A 97 -0.83 -3.55 8.32
N LEU A 98 -1.25 -4.80 8.48
CA LEU A 98 -0.44 -5.97 8.12
C LEU A 98 -0.23 -6.03 6.60
N THR A 99 0.89 -6.62 6.22
CA THR A 99 1.37 -6.76 4.83
C THR A 99 1.69 -8.20 4.46
N ASP A 100 1.74 -9.13 5.43
CA ASP A 100 1.98 -10.54 5.18
C ASP A 100 0.66 -11.26 4.83
N PRO A 101 0.46 -11.72 3.58
CA PRO A 101 -0.76 -12.39 3.18
C PRO A 101 -1.01 -13.72 3.90
N ALA A 102 0.03 -14.42 4.36
CA ALA A 102 -0.13 -15.67 5.10
C ALA A 102 -0.71 -15.39 6.49
N VAL A 103 -0.15 -14.41 7.21
CA VAL A 103 -0.67 -13.97 8.52
C VAL A 103 -2.13 -13.51 8.39
N LEU A 104 -2.45 -12.74 7.36
CA LEU A 104 -3.82 -12.26 7.12
C LEU A 104 -4.80 -13.41 6.82
N LYS A 105 -4.39 -14.41 6.04
CA LYS A 105 -5.22 -15.60 5.78
C LYS A 105 -5.48 -16.40 7.04
N ASP A 106 -4.45 -16.59 7.86
CA ASP A 106 -4.58 -17.30 9.14
C ASP A 106 -5.56 -16.58 10.07
N ILE A 107 -5.45 -15.25 10.20
CA ILE A 107 -6.38 -14.43 10.99
C ILE A 107 -7.81 -14.50 10.41
N ALA A 108 -7.96 -14.39 9.09
CA ALA A 108 -9.26 -14.50 8.43
C ALA A 108 -9.95 -15.85 8.67
N ALA A 109 -9.17 -16.93 8.80
CA ALA A 109 -9.68 -18.27 9.06
C ALA A 109 -9.98 -18.55 10.54
N SER A 110 -9.25 -17.91 11.47
CA SER A 110 -9.20 -18.36 12.88
C SER A 110 -9.56 -17.31 13.93
N ASP A 111 -9.63 -16.01 13.61
CA ASP A 111 -9.95 -15.00 14.63
C ASP A 111 -11.38 -15.21 15.18
N PRO A 112 -11.58 -15.18 16.51
CA PRO A 112 -12.90 -15.35 17.10
C PRO A 112 -13.87 -14.22 16.74
N ASP A 113 -13.37 -13.03 16.43
CA ASP A 113 -14.19 -11.87 16.09
C ASP A 113 -14.48 -11.81 14.58
N ALA A 114 -15.78 -11.72 14.23
CA ALA A 114 -16.20 -11.71 12.83
C ALA A 114 -15.71 -10.46 12.06
N SER A 115 -15.67 -9.29 12.71
CA SER A 115 -15.21 -8.05 12.08
C SER A 115 -13.71 -8.11 11.81
N VAL A 116 -12.93 -8.74 12.71
CA VAL A 116 -11.49 -8.95 12.49
C VAL A 116 -11.25 -9.91 11.32
N LYS A 117 -11.99 -11.03 11.24
CA LYS A 117 -11.89 -11.98 10.11
C LYS A 117 -12.17 -11.32 8.77
N GLU A 118 -13.26 -10.56 8.68
CA GLU A 118 -13.63 -9.85 7.47
C GLU A 118 -12.55 -8.83 7.08
N THR A 119 -12.07 -8.04 8.05
CA THR A 119 -11.00 -7.06 7.82
C THR A 119 -9.73 -7.74 7.30
N ALA A 120 -9.36 -8.90 7.85
CA ALA A 120 -8.20 -9.65 7.42
C ALA A 120 -8.36 -10.20 6.00
N ALA A 121 -9.54 -10.72 5.66
CA ALA A 121 -9.85 -11.21 4.32
C ALA A 121 -9.80 -10.07 3.28
N VAL A 122 -10.39 -8.92 3.59
CA VAL A 122 -10.37 -7.73 2.74
C VAL A 122 -8.94 -7.22 2.58
N ARG A 123 -8.18 -7.11 3.67
CA ARG A 123 -6.79 -6.66 3.63
C ARG A 123 -5.92 -7.59 2.79
N ALA A 124 -6.07 -8.91 2.93
CA ALA A 124 -5.34 -9.89 2.12
C ALA A 124 -5.60 -9.70 0.62
N GLN A 125 -6.85 -9.39 0.24
CA GLN A 125 -7.23 -9.16 -1.16
C GLN A 125 -6.71 -7.85 -1.74
N MET A 126 -6.36 -6.88 -0.89
CA MET A 126 -5.70 -5.64 -1.32
C MET A 126 -4.21 -5.84 -1.59
N LEU A 127 -3.60 -6.94 -1.15
CA LEU A 127 -2.16 -7.12 -1.24
C LEU A 127 -1.77 -8.02 -2.40
N ARG A 128 -0.78 -7.58 -3.16
CA ARG A 128 -0.15 -8.33 -4.24
C ARG A 128 1.33 -8.52 -3.97
N THR A 129 1.78 -9.76 -4.02
CA THR A 129 3.20 -10.12 -3.93
C THR A 129 3.76 -10.27 -5.33
N VAL A 130 4.79 -9.48 -5.66
CA VAL A 130 5.52 -9.58 -6.93
C VAL A 130 6.91 -10.11 -6.63
N ASP A 131 7.16 -11.37 -7.01
CA ASP A 131 8.44 -12.06 -6.87
C ASP A 131 9.53 -11.45 -7.77
N ALA A 132 10.79 -11.51 -7.34
CA ALA A 132 12.00 -11.12 -8.06
C ALA A 132 12.06 -11.58 -9.54
N ARG A 133 11.46 -12.73 -9.87
CA ARG A 133 11.41 -13.25 -11.25
C ARG A 133 10.39 -12.54 -12.15
N HIS A 134 9.47 -11.77 -11.57
CA HIS A 134 8.42 -11.08 -12.31
C HIS A 134 8.97 -9.84 -13.03
N PRO A 135 8.60 -9.55 -14.30
CA PRO A 135 9.15 -8.42 -15.05
C PRO A 135 8.96 -7.04 -14.40
N GLU A 136 7.86 -6.85 -13.65
CA GLU A 136 7.61 -5.62 -12.90
C GLU A 136 8.52 -5.44 -11.68
N TYR A 137 9.12 -6.52 -11.14
CA TYR A 137 9.92 -6.45 -9.92
C TYR A 137 11.10 -5.50 -10.06
N ALA A 138 11.85 -5.56 -11.17
CA ALA A 138 13.04 -4.72 -11.37
C ALA A 138 12.71 -3.22 -11.27
N ASN A 139 11.51 -2.82 -11.71
CA ASN A 139 11.08 -1.43 -11.65
C ASN A 139 10.54 -1.03 -10.28
N TRP A 140 9.84 -1.95 -9.59
CA TRP A 140 9.39 -1.71 -8.22
C TRP A 140 10.55 -1.68 -7.22
N SER A 141 11.52 -2.58 -7.36
CA SER A 141 12.72 -2.64 -6.52
C SER A 141 13.64 -1.43 -6.67
N GLY A 142 13.54 -0.70 -7.77
CA GLY A 142 14.18 0.61 -7.96
C GLY A 142 13.43 1.79 -7.30
N CYS A 143 12.31 1.56 -6.61
CA CYS A 143 11.52 2.58 -5.91
C CYS A 143 11.59 2.38 -4.39
N ARG A 144 11.33 3.45 -3.62
CA ARG A 144 11.15 3.35 -2.17
C ARG A 144 9.69 3.02 -1.79
N PRO A 145 9.46 2.31 -0.66
CA PRO A 145 8.14 2.20 -0.06
C PRO A 145 7.42 3.57 0.02
N GLY A 146 6.16 3.58 -0.41
CA GLY A 146 5.35 4.78 -0.61
C GLY A 146 5.32 5.30 -2.05
N ALA A 147 6.16 4.80 -2.96
CA ALA A 147 5.99 5.04 -4.40
C ALA A 147 4.66 4.46 -4.88
N TRP A 148 3.98 5.15 -5.79
CA TRP A 148 2.64 4.75 -6.23
C TRP A 148 2.33 5.13 -7.67
N VAL A 149 1.43 4.38 -8.30
CA VAL A 149 0.88 4.66 -9.63
C VAL A 149 -0.63 4.49 -9.62
N LYS A 150 -1.34 5.44 -10.23
CA LYS A 150 -2.76 5.34 -10.56
C LYS A 150 -2.92 4.95 -12.03
N LEU A 151 -3.76 3.96 -12.28
CA LEU A 151 -4.16 3.52 -13.61
C LEU A 151 -5.66 3.75 -13.79
N ARG A 152 -6.06 4.29 -14.94
CA ARG A 152 -7.43 4.16 -15.43
C ARG A 152 -7.55 2.77 -16.04
N VAL A 153 -8.58 2.02 -15.66
CA VAL A 153 -8.86 0.69 -16.18
C VAL A 153 -10.22 0.72 -16.86
N ASP A 154 -10.26 0.33 -18.12
CA ASP A 154 -11.47 0.18 -18.91
C ASP A 154 -11.74 -1.31 -19.16
N LEU A 155 -12.92 -1.76 -18.76
CA LEU A 155 -13.35 -3.16 -18.82
C LEU A 155 -14.44 -3.33 -19.86
N LYS A 156 -14.35 -4.42 -20.61
CA LYS A 156 -15.42 -4.90 -21.49
C LYS A 156 -15.72 -6.36 -21.13
N ILE A 157 -16.91 -6.59 -20.58
CA ILE A 157 -17.40 -7.90 -20.14
C ILE A 157 -18.81 -8.07 -20.69
N ASP A 158 -19.07 -9.15 -21.43
CA ASP A 158 -20.40 -9.51 -21.98
C ASP A 158 -21.13 -8.35 -22.69
N GLY A 159 -20.37 -7.53 -23.45
CA GLY A 159 -20.89 -6.38 -24.17
C GLY A 159 -21.10 -5.11 -23.32
N GLY A 160 -21.07 -5.22 -21.99
CA GLY A 160 -21.02 -4.10 -21.06
C GLY A 160 -19.63 -3.44 -21.05
N ARG A 161 -19.61 -2.12 -20.84
CA ARG A 161 -18.37 -1.35 -20.63
C ARG A 161 -18.42 -0.64 -19.29
N SER A 162 -17.32 -0.66 -18.55
CA SER A 162 -17.17 0.09 -17.31
C SER A 162 -15.74 0.58 -17.15
N SER A 163 -15.56 1.65 -16.36
CA SER A 163 -14.25 2.23 -16.05
C SER A 163 -14.07 2.32 -14.55
N LEU A 164 -12.84 2.09 -14.08
CA LEU A 164 -12.45 2.24 -12.68
C LEU A 164 -11.04 2.82 -12.57
N GLU A 165 -10.69 3.34 -11.39
CA GLU A 165 -9.32 3.70 -11.06
C GLU A 165 -8.68 2.61 -10.19
N LEU A 166 -7.47 2.20 -10.53
CA LEU A 166 -6.64 1.33 -9.72
C LEU A 166 -5.42 2.09 -9.25
N VAL A 167 -5.21 2.17 -7.93
CA VAL A 167 -3.97 2.68 -7.34
C VAL A 167 -3.15 1.51 -6.85
N ARG A 168 -1.88 1.47 -7.26
CA ARG A 168 -0.87 0.53 -6.77
C ARG A 168 0.18 1.30 -5.97
N THR A 169 0.40 0.89 -4.73
CA THR A 169 1.38 1.51 -3.83
C THR A 169 2.38 0.47 -3.36
N LEU A 170 3.67 0.76 -3.48
CA LEU A 170 4.73 -0.08 -2.92
C LEU A 170 4.72 0.03 -1.39
N LEU A 171 4.42 -1.07 -0.69
CA LEU A 171 4.46 -1.12 0.77
C LEU A 171 5.81 -1.62 1.28
N GLU A 172 6.35 -2.66 0.66
CA GLU A 172 7.59 -3.30 1.09
C GLU A 172 8.40 -3.74 -0.12
N CYS A 173 9.73 -3.68 0.02
CA CYS A 173 10.66 -4.17 -0.97
C CYS A 173 11.78 -4.95 -0.27
N SER A 174 11.94 -6.21 -0.64
CA SER A 174 13.05 -7.08 -0.25
C SER A 174 13.77 -7.63 -1.48
N ALA A 175 14.86 -8.37 -1.26
CA ALA A 175 15.66 -8.94 -2.35
C ALA A 175 14.92 -9.98 -3.20
N ASP A 176 13.87 -10.59 -2.66
CA ASP A 176 13.12 -11.70 -3.26
C ASP A 176 11.70 -11.32 -3.72
N ARG A 177 11.14 -10.22 -3.20
CA ARG A 177 9.78 -9.79 -3.53
C ARG A 177 9.52 -8.33 -3.23
N VAL A 178 8.45 -7.80 -3.81
CA VAL A 178 7.81 -6.58 -3.34
C VAL A 178 6.37 -6.85 -2.95
N ILE A 179 5.86 -6.12 -1.96
CA ILE A 179 4.45 -6.13 -1.57
C ILE A 179 3.81 -4.83 -2.04
N LEU A 180 2.76 -4.95 -2.84
CA LEU A 180 1.98 -3.83 -3.35
C LEU A 180 0.60 -3.82 -2.69
N GLU A 181 0.15 -2.64 -2.27
CA GLU A 181 -1.26 -2.38 -2.00
C GLU A 181 -1.98 -2.03 -3.29
N GLN A 182 -3.15 -2.62 -3.50
CA GLN A 182 -4.03 -2.37 -4.64
C GLN A 182 -5.38 -1.88 -4.14
N LYS A 183 -5.71 -0.64 -4.48
CA LYS A 183 -7.01 -0.03 -4.18
C LYS A 183 -7.74 0.29 -5.47
N VAL A 184 -8.95 -0.22 -5.60
CA VAL A 184 -9.84 0.14 -6.70
C VAL A 184 -10.82 1.19 -6.19
N VAL A 185 -10.90 2.29 -6.91
CA VAL A 185 -11.95 3.30 -6.76
C VAL A 185 -12.87 3.12 -7.95
N ALA A 186 -14.04 2.53 -7.71
CA ALA A 186 -15.06 2.39 -8.74
C ALA A 186 -15.62 3.78 -9.09
N THR A 187 -15.55 4.16 -10.36
CA THR A 187 -16.18 5.39 -10.86
C THR A 187 -17.48 5.00 -11.58
N GLY A 188 -18.60 4.92 -10.84
CA GLY A 188 -19.93 4.67 -11.39
C GLY A 188 -20.45 3.24 -11.24
N LYS A 189 -21.30 2.79 -12.18
CA LYS A 189 -21.91 1.44 -12.22
C LYS A 189 -20.92 0.40 -12.78
N GLY A 190 -19.85 0.12 -12.03
CA GLY A 190 -18.95 -1.00 -12.31
C GLY A 190 -19.45 -2.29 -11.64
N PRO A 191 -18.85 -3.46 -11.94
CA PRO A 191 -19.15 -4.69 -11.22
C PRO A 191 -18.97 -4.49 -9.70
N GLU A 192 -19.98 -4.89 -8.92
CA GLU A 192 -19.88 -4.92 -7.46
C GLU A 192 -18.96 -6.08 -7.06
N GLY A 193 -17.83 -5.79 -6.39
CA GLY A 193 -16.86 -6.81 -5.99
C GLY A 193 -15.48 -6.24 -5.61
N ILE A 194 -14.58 -7.12 -5.15
CA ILE A 194 -13.25 -6.74 -4.65
C ILE A 194 -12.22 -6.78 -5.79
N ALA A 195 -11.39 -5.73 -5.88
CA ALA A 195 -10.28 -5.56 -6.84
C ALA A 195 -9.39 -6.78 -7.04
N GLY A 196 -9.21 -7.57 -5.98
CA GLY A 196 -8.32 -8.71 -5.92
C GLY A 196 -8.59 -9.72 -7.02
N ASP A 197 -9.85 -9.92 -7.41
CA ASP A 197 -10.21 -10.98 -8.34
C ASP A 197 -9.94 -10.63 -9.82
N LEU A 198 -9.88 -9.34 -10.15
CA LEU A 198 -9.86 -8.89 -11.55
C LEU A 198 -8.48 -8.97 -12.20
N LEU A 199 -7.41 -8.66 -11.45
CA LEU A 199 -6.05 -8.60 -11.99
C LEU A 199 -5.14 -9.70 -11.45
N SER A 200 -5.35 -10.18 -10.22
CA SER A 200 -4.47 -11.22 -9.65
C SER A 200 -4.56 -12.54 -10.43
N ARG A 201 -5.72 -12.84 -11.04
CA ARG A 201 -5.92 -14.01 -11.90
C ARG A 201 -5.03 -14.02 -13.15
N PHE A 202 -4.62 -12.85 -13.62
CA PHE A 202 -3.79 -12.66 -14.81
C PHE A 202 -2.38 -12.17 -14.47
N ASP A 203 -2.04 -12.19 -13.19
CA ASP A 203 -0.78 -11.70 -12.64
C ASP A 203 0.37 -12.71 -12.75
N VAL A 204 0.40 -13.50 -13.82
CA VAL A 204 1.33 -14.60 -13.94
C VAL A 204 2.34 -14.34 -15.05
N ALA A 205 3.62 -14.48 -14.73
CA ALA A 205 4.77 -14.23 -15.61
C ALA A 205 5.14 -15.44 -16.50
N PHE A 206 4.28 -16.45 -16.61
CA PHE A 206 4.63 -17.73 -17.25
C PHE A 206 3.90 -17.91 -18.58
N GLY A 207 4.63 -17.83 -19.69
CA GLY A 207 4.11 -18.02 -21.04
C GLY A 207 5.17 -17.68 -22.09
N ARG A 208 4.86 -17.89 -23.37
CA ARG A 208 5.76 -17.46 -24.45
C ARG A 208 5.84 -15.93 -24.45
N LYS A 209 7.02 -15.41 -24.13
CA LYS A 209 7.34 -13.98 -24.13
C LYS A 209 7.53 -13.49 -25.57
N VAL A 210 6.85 -12.41 -25.93
CA VAL A 210 7.11 -11.64 -27.16
C VAL A 210 7.44 -10.22 -26.74
N GLU A 211 8.50 -9.66 -27.31
CA GLU A 211 8.92 -8.28 -27.06
C GLU A 211 9.03 -7.56 -28.40
N ASP A 212 8.52 -6.35 -28.46
CA ASP A 212 8.60 -5.49 -29.65
C ASP A 212 8.43 -4.02 -29.23
N ASP A 213 8.57 -3.12 -30.20
CA ASP A 213 8.21 -1.72 -30.06
C ASP A 213 6.79 -1.47 -30.62
N GLY A 214 6.15 -0.42 -30.14
CA GLY A 214 4.85 -0.01 -30.66
C GLY A 214 4.44 1.38 -30.20
N ASP A 215 3.27 1.79 -30.62
CA ASP A 215 2.71 3.10 -30.31
C ASP A 215 1.64 2.97 -29.22
N LEU A 216 1.85 3.63 -28.08
CA LEU A 216 0.91 3.70 -26.95
C LEU A 216 0.32 5.10 -26.86
N HIS A 217 -1.00 5.22 -26.70
CA HIS A 217 -1.62 6.48 -26.31
C HIS A 217 -1.48 6.69 -24.79
N PHE A 218 -0.61 7.61 -24.39
CA PHE A 218 -0.21 7.82 -23.01
C PHE A 218 -0.10 9.32 -22.71
N GLN A 219 -0.76 9.79 -21.63
CA GLN A 219 -0.73 11.20 -21.23
C GLN A 219 -1.19 12.16 -22.35
N GLY A 220 -2.22 11.78 -23.11
CA GLY A 220 -2.82 12.61 -24.17
C GLY A 220 -2.02 12.65 -25.48
N ARG A 221 -0.94 11.88 -25.60
CA ARG A 221 -0.10 11.80 -26.81
C ARG A 221 0.20 10.36 -27.18
N THR A 222 0.58 10.14 -28.43
CA THR A 222 1.11 8.84 -28.87
C THR A 222 2.61 8.78 -28.60
N VAL A 223 3.07 7.75 -27.90
CA VAL A 223 4.48 7.54 -27.57
C VAL A 223 4.95 6.19 -28.12
N LYS A 224 6.17 6.14 -28.64
CA LYS A 224 6.85 4.88 -28.95
C LYS A 224 7.33 4.26 -27.65
N CYS A 225 6.97 3.01 -27.38
CA CYS A 225 7.52 2.26 -26.26
C CYS A 225 7.58 0.76 -26.51
N LYS A 226 8.52 0.14 -25.80
CA LYS A 226 8.65 -1.32 -25.75
C LYS A 226 7.42 -1.91 -25.07
N TRP A 227 6.98 -3.05 -25.56
CA TRP A 227 5.96 -3.84 -24.89
C TRP A 227 6.39 -5.29 -24.79
N VAL A 228 5.87 -5.95 -23.76
CA VAL A 228 6.05 -7.39 -23.53
C VAL A 228 4.69 -8.05 -23.49
N ARG A 229 4.48 -9.06 -24.33
CA ARG A 229 3.27 -9.88 -24.32
C ARG A 229 3.56 -11.28 -23.81
N HIS A 230 2.65 -11.77 -22.98
CA HIS A 230 2.59 -13.17 -22.56
C HIS A 230 1.24 -13.75 -22.97
N ASN A 231 1.26 -15.00 -23.45
CA ASN A 231 0.08 -15.77 -23.78
C ASN A 231 -0.10 -16.89 -22.76
N PHE A 232 -1.34 -17.16 -22.38
CA PHE A 232 -1.69 -18.14 -21.36
C PHE A 232 -2.84 -19.02 -21.81
N GLN A 233 -2.82 -20.25 -21.32
CA GLN A 233 -3.95 -21.15 -21.32
C GLN A 233 -4.11 -21.70 -19.90
N ARG A 234 -5.27 -21.51 -19.29
CA ARG A 234 -5.57 -22.06 -17.96
C ARG A 234 -6.94 -22.74 -18.01
N GLY A 235 -6.95 -24.07 -17.96
CA GLY A 235 -8.15 -24.82 -18.29
C GLY A 235 -8.56 -24.57 -19.75
N GLY A 236 -9.82 -24.21 -19.96
CA GLY A 236 -10.35 -23.82 -21.27
C GLY A 236 -10.13 -22.34 -21.66
N ASP A 237 -9.69 -21.49 -20.73
CA ASP A 237 -9.51 -20.06 -20.99
C ASP A 237 -8.16 -19.78 -21.67
N ILE A 238 -8.18 -18.99 -22.75
CA ILE A 238 -6.99 -18.46 -23.42
C ILE A 238 -6.90 -16.96 -23.16
N ALA A 239 -5.79 -16.49 -22.62
CA ALA A 239 -5.57 -15.07 -22.36
C ALA A 239 -4.28 -14.55 -23.01
N GLN A 240 -4.31 -13.30 -23.46
CA GLN A 240 -3.12 -12.56 -23.88
C GLN A 240 -3.01 -11.29 -23.04
N ILE A 241 -1.86 -11.09 -22.39
CA ILE A 241 -1.56 -9.84 -21.69
C ILE A 241 -0.38 -9.16 -22.34
N ARG A 242 -0.57 -7.92 -22.78
CA ARG A 242 0.47 -7.02 -23.24
C ARG A 242 0.72 -5.98 -22.17
N ARG A 243 1.96 -5.78 -21.78
CA ARG A 243 2.40 -4.71 -20.87
C ARG A 243 3.28 -3.74 -21.63
N TRP A 244 2.88 -2.48 -21.65
CA TRP A 244 3.65 -1.40 -22.25
C TRP A 244 4.59 -0.79 -21.22
N LEU A 245 5.87 -0.78 -21.53
CA LEU A 245 6.93 -0.51 -20.57
C LEU A 245 7.40 0.94 -20.62
N ARG A 246 7.52 1.56 -19.44
CA ARG A 246 8.03 2.92 -19.25
C ARG A 246 8.72 3.04 -17.90
N ASP A 247 10.03 3.29 -17.93
CA ASP A 247 10.86 3.34 -16.73
C ASP A 247 10.49 4.51 -15.80
N GLU A 248 9.80 5.56 -16.28
CA GLU A 248 9.35 6.64 -15.40
C GLU A 248 8.16 6.26 -14.50
N VAL A 249 7.41 5.20 -14.85
CA VAL A 249 6.24 4.75 -14.10
C VAL A 249 6.68 3.74 -13.03
N PRO A 250 6.29 3.89 -11.74
CA PRO A 250 6.53 2.88 -10.73
C PRO A 250 6.03 1.49 -11.16
N GLY A 251 6.89 0.47 -11.05
CA GLY A 251 6.61 -0.87 -11.58
C GLY A 251 6.84 -1.04 -13.09
N GLY A 252 7.18 0.03 -13.79
CA GLY A 252 7.65 0.01 -15.18
C GLY A 252 6.55 -0.22 -16.21
N VAL A 253 5.28 -0.21 -15.82
CA VAL A 253 4.14 -0.53 -16.69
C VAL A 253 3.26 0.70 -16.84
N ALA A 254 3.33 1.34 -18.01
CA ALA A 254 2.48 2.48 -18.37
C ALA A 254 1.14 2.06 -18.95
N GLY A 255 1.06 0.85 -19.51
CA GLY A 255 -0.15 0.34 -20.15
C GLY A 255 -0.28 -1.16 -20.02
N ILE A 256 -1.51 -1.66 -19.97
CA ILE A 256 -1.84 -3.08 -20.03
C ILE A 256 -2.98 -3.26 -21.02
N ASP A 257 -2.83 -4.18 -21.96
CA ASP A 257 -3.94 -4.72 -22.75
C ASP A 257 -4.10 -6.18 -22.37
N LEU A 258 -5.28 -6.57 -21.93
CA LEU A 258 -5.63 -7.94 -21.61
C LEU A 258 -6.82 -8.35 -22.47
N GLU A 259 -6.68 -9.50 -23.11
CA GLU A 259 -7.72 -10.15 -23.86
C GLU A 259 -7.89 -11.57 -23.31
N VAL A 260 -9.12 -11.95 -22.96
CA VAL A 260 -9.47 -13.26 -22.41
C VAL A 260 -10.56 -13.87 -23.26
N SER A 261 -10.30 -15.03 -23.83
CA SER A 261 -11.28 -15.85 -24.55
C SER A 261 -11.59 -17.07 -23.67
N PRO A 262 -12.76 -17.12 -23.02
CA PRO A 262 -13.20 -18.33 -22.34
C PRO A 262 -13.50 -19.42 -23.37
N GLU A 263 -13.49 -20.67 -22.94
CA GLU A 263 -13.96 -21.79 -23.77
C GLU A 263 -15.43 -21.56 -24.14
N GLY A 264 -15.70 -21.22 -25.41
CA GLY A 264 -17.06 -21.06 -25.94
C GLY A 264 -17.73 -19.68 -25.78
N HIS A 265 -17.04 -18.63 -25.30
CA HIS A 265 -17.62 -17.30 -25.11
C HIS A 265 -16.81 -16.16 -25.77
N PRO A 266 -17.43 -15.01 -26.11
CA PRO A 266 -16.73 -13.89 -26.73
C PRO A 266 -15.67 -13.28 -25.81
N LEU A 267 -14.62 -12.76 -26.43
CA LEU A 267 -13.47 -12.12 -25.80
C LEU A 267 -13.90 -11.04 -24.78
N SER A 268 -13.57 -11.24 -23.51
CA SER A 268 -13.58 -10.17 -22.50
C SER A 268 -12.23 -9.46 -22.52
N SER A 269 -12.23 -8.13 -22.54
CA SER A 269 -11.01 -7.35 -22.69
C SER A 269 -10.89 -6.29 -21.61
N MET A 270 -9.68 -5.97 -21.21
CA MET A 270 -9.36 -4.90 -20.29
C MET A 270 -8.20 -4.09 -20.85
N THR A 271 -8.30 -2.77 -20.77
CA THR A 271 -7.13 -1.89 -20.93
C THR A 271 -6.88 -1.16 -19.63
N ALA A 272 -5.62 -0.94 -19.29
CA ALA A 272 -5.22 -0.08 -18.19
C ALA A 272 -4.13 0.88 -18.66
N VAL A 273 -4.23 2.16 -18.30
CA VAL A 273 -3.22 3.16 -18.67
C VAL A 273 -2.88 3.99 -17.43
N ALA A 274 -1.60 4.15 -17.14
CA ALA A 274 -1.15 4.98 -16.02
C ALA A 274 -1.48 6.46 -16.28
N THR A 275 -2.14 7.09 -15.30
CA THR A 275 -2.64 8.47 -15.41
C THR A 275 -1.84 9.44 -14.55
N VAL A 276 -1.44 9.04 -13.34
CA VAL A 276 -0.63 9.85 -12.41
C VAL A 276 0.21 8.92 -11.54
N TRP A 277 1.41 9.34 -11.12
CA TRP A 277 2.27 8.55 -10.24
C TRP A 277 3.28 9.43 -9.49
N GLU A 278 3.91 8.83 -8.48
CA GLU A 278 5.04 9.38 -7.73
C GLU A 278 6.09 8.28 -7.57
N ARG A 279 7.31 8.51 -8.11
CA ARG A 279 8.49 7.72 -7.75
C ARG A 279 9.12 8.35 -6.52
N ARG A 280 9.39 7.55 -5.49
CA ARG A 280 10.15 7.93 -4.30
C ARG A 280 11.50 7.23 -4.27
#